data_AF-A0A5P9JWW2-F1
#
_entry.id   AF-A0A5P9JWW2-F1
#
_cell.length_a   1.000
_cell.length_b   1.000
_cell.length_c   1.000
_cell.angle_alpha   90.00
_cell.angle_beta   90.00
_cell.angle_gamma   90.00
#
_symmetry.space_group_name_H-M   'P 1'
#
loop_
_entity.id
_entity.type
_entity.pdbx_description
1 polymer ?
#
loop_
_entity_poly.entity_id
_entity_poly.type
_entity_poly.pdbx_seq_one_letter_code
_entity_poly.pdbx_strand_id
1 'polypeptide(L)' 'MNRSIALRTFFIFTILTSLAAAIGWTSQVEIAEIVFLVGASLAALMLFFAWMAPAPAPVPVPVRVRNRR' A
#
# COMPACT_ATOMS: atom_id res chain seq x y z
N MET A 1 -9.50 7.99 -0.44
CA MET A 1 -8.62 6.95 0.12
C MET A 1 -7.33 7.62 0.60
N ASN A 2 -7.00 7.59 1.89
CA ASN A 2 -5.81 8.27 2.40
C ASN A 2 -4.55 7.48 2.01
N ARG A 3 -3.52 8.17 1.48
CA ARG A 3 -2.22 7.59 1.10
C ARG A 3 -1.58 6.79 2.24
N SER A 4 -1.81 7.22 3.49
CA SER A 4 -1.38 6.49 4.70
C SER A 4 -2.01 5.10 4.84
N ILE A 5 -3.26 4.91 4.43
CA ILE A 5 -3.94 3.61 4.52
C ILE A 5 -3.35 2.67 3.47
N ALA A 6 -3.15 3.15 2.23
CA ALA A 6 -2.52 2.38 1.17
C ALA A 6 -1.12 1.88 1.54
N LEU A 7 -0.28 2.74 2.17
CA LEU A 7 1.05 2.36 2.64
C LEU A 7 1.02 1.30 3.75
N ARG A 8 0.08 1.40 4.70
CA ARG A 8 -0.06 0.42 5.78
C ARG A 8 -0.50 -0.94 5.24
N THR A 9 -1.49 -0.94 4.36
CA THR A 9 -1.99 -2.18 3.76
C THR A 9 -0.94 -2.82 2.84
N PHE A 10 -0.15 -2.01 2.13
CA PHE A 10 0.99 -2.49 1.34
C PHE A 10 2.03 -3.22 2.21
N PHE A 11 2.36 -2.70 3.39
CA PHE A 11 3.29 -3.35 4.31
C PHE A 11 2.79 -4.72 4.76
N ILE A 12 1.51 -4.81 5.14
CA ILE A 12 0.89 -6.08 5.54
C ILE A 12 0.92 -7.08 4.38
N PHE A 13 0.55 -6.64 3.18
CA PHE A 13 0.56 -7.48 1.99
C PHE A 13 1.96 -7.98 1.62
N THR A 14 2.98 -7.14 1.75
CA THR A 14 4.37 -7.50 1.49
C THR A 14 4.84 -8.59 2.45
N ILE A 15 4.53 -8.46 3.74
CA ILE A 15 4.86 -9.47 4.75
C ILE A 15 4.15 -10.79 4.42
N LEU A 16 2.83 -10.75 4.17
CA LEU A 16 2.06 -11.95 3.83
C LEU A 16 2.60 -12.65 2.58
N THR A 17 2.92 -11.86 1.55
CA THR A 17 3.46 -12.38 0.28
C THR A 17 4.83 -13.01 0.49
N SER A 18 5.72 -12.39 1.28
CA SER A 18 7.03 -12.96 1.59
C SER A 18 6.93 -14.29 2.36
N LEU A 19 5.95 -14.39 3.26
CA LEU A 19 5.71 -15.61 4.03
C LEU A 19 5.17 -16.73 3.13
N ALA A 20 4.22 -16.41 2.26
CA ALA A 20 3.70 -17.33 1.26
C ALA A 20 4.80 -17.80 0.30
N ALA A 21 5.71 -16.92 -0.12
CA ALA A 21 6.86 -17.27 -0.94
C ALA A 21 7.79 -18.26 -0.25
N ALA A 22 8.13 -18.01 1.02
CA ALA A 22 9.02 -18.88 1.80
C ALA A 22 8.39 -20.26 2.01
N ILE A 23 7.08 -20.33 2.29
CA ILE A 23 6.34 -21.58 2.46
C ILE A 23 6.19 -22.33 1.13
N GLY A 24 5.89 -21.64 0.03
CA GLY A 24 5.80 -22.24 -1.30
C GLY A 24 7.13 -22.85 -1.73
N TRP A 25 8.23 -22.13 -1.49
CA TRP A 25 9.58 -22.59 -1.82
C TRP A 25 9.97 -23.86 -1.03
N THR A 26 9.58 -23.97 0.23
CA THR A 26 9.98 -25.11 1.08
C THR A 26 9.08 -26.32 0.95
N SER A 27 7.79 -26.13 0.62
CA SER A 27 6.79 -27.19 0.68
C SER A 27 6.37 -27.77 -0.66
N GLN A 28 6.68 -27.11 -1.78
CA GLN A 28 6.16 -27.46 -3.13
C GLN A 28 4.63 -27.67 -3.17
N VAL A 29 3.91 -27.00 -2.27
CA VAL A 29 2.45 -27.09 -2.20
C VAL A 29 1.86 -26.08 -3.18
N GLU A 30 1.12 -26.57 -4.19
CA GLU A 30 0.46 -25.74 -5.22
C GLU A 30 -0.39 -24.61 -4.62
N ILE A 31 -1.03 -24.86 -3.48
CA ILE A 31 -1.85 -23.85 -2.76
C ILE A 31 -1.00 -22.65 -2.31
N ALA A 32 0.24 -22.88 -1.87
CA ALA A 32 1.11 -21.81 -1.42
C ALA A 32 1.57 -20.92 -2.60
N GLU A 33 1.78 -21.51 -3.79
CA GLU A 33 2.08 -20.76 -5.01
C GLU A 33 0.89 -19.89 -5.46
N ILE A 34 -0.32 -20.42 -5.40
CA ILE A 34 -1.55 -19.66 -5.74
C ILE A 34 -1.71 -18.48 -4.78
N VAL A 35 -1.55 -18.70 -3.47
CA VAL A 35 -1.64 -17.64 -2.45
C VAL A 35 -0.54 -16.60 -2.65
N PHE A 36 0.68 -17.02 -3.01
CA PHE A 36 1.78 -16.12 -3.36
C PHE A 36 1.44 -15.26 -4.59
N LEU A 37 0.93 -15.84 -5.67
CA LEU A 37 0.57 -15.12 -6.90
C LEU A 37 -0.54 -14.09 -6.67
N VAL A 38 -1.58 -14.47 -5.90
CA VAL A 38 -2.66 -13.55 -5.52
C VAL A 38 -2.11 -12.44 -4.61
N GLY A 39 -1.28 -12.80 -3.64
CA GLY A 39 -0.57 -11.89 -2.74
C GLY A 39 0.23 -10.82 -3.49
N ALA A 40 1.11 -11.29 -4.38
CA ALA A 40 1.98 -10.46 -5.19
C ALA A 40 1.18 -9.54 -6.13
N SER A 41 0.12 -10.05 -6.75
CA SER A 41 -0.75 -9.27 -7.64
C SER A 41 -1.44 -8.12 -6.90
N LEU A 42 -1.96 -8.38 -5.71
CA LEU A 42 -2.59 -7.35 -4.87
C LEU A 42 -1.57 -6.33 -4.35
N ALA A 43 -0.37 -6.77 -3.96
CA ALA A 43 0.72 -5.87 -3.57
C ALA A 43 1.13 -4.94 -4.73
N ALA A 44 1.22 -5.46 -5.95
CA ALA A 44 1.52 -4.67 -7.15
C ALA A 44 0.44 -3.62 -7.44
N LEU A 45 -0.85 -3.98 -7.32
CA LEU A 45 -1.96 -3.04 -7.46
C LEU A 45 -1.91 -1.94 -6.40
N MET A 46 -1.62 -2.27 -5.15
CA MET A 46 -1.49 -1.28 -4.08
C MET A 46 -0.33 -0.31 -4.33
N LEU A 47 0.81 -0.82 -4.81
CA LEU A 47 1.96 0.01 -5.14
C LEU A 47 1.68 0.92 -6.34
N PHE A 48 0.96 0.41 -7.35
CA PHE A 48 0.49 1.20 -8.48
C PHE A 48 -0.45 2.34 -8.05
N PHE A 49 -1.43 2.06 -7.19
CA PHE A 49 -2.30 3.10 -6.65
C PHE A 49 -1.55 4.12 -5.78
N ALA A 50 -0.58 3.67 -4.98
CA ALA A 50 0.26 4.57 -4.19
C ALA A 50 1.13 5.48 -5.05
N TRP A 51 1.56 5.00 -6.23
CA TRP A 51 2.32 5.76 -7.22
C TRP A 51 1.45 6.76 -7.99
N MET A 52 0.26 6.34 -8.44
CA MET A 52 -0.67 7.19 -9.19
C MET A 52 -1.45 8.19 -8.33
N ALA A 53 -1.49 8.00 -7.00
CA ALA A 53 -2.22 8.90 -6.11
C ALA A 53 -1.65 10.34 -6.19
N PRO A 54 -2.47 11.35 -6.54
CA PRO A 54 -2.05 12.74 -6.54
C PRO A 54 -1.54 13.16 -5.15
N ALA A 55 -0.45 13.93 -5.12
CA ALA A 55 0.05 14.50 -3.88
C ALA A 55 -1.06 15.33 -3.20
N PRO A 56 -1.19 15.29 -1.86
CA PRO A 56 -2.14 16.15 -1.17
C PRO A 56 -1.86 17.60 -1.57
N ALA A 57 -2.82 18.25 -2.22
CA ALA A 57 -2.71 19.67 -2.53
C ALA A 57 -2.47 20.42 -1.20
N PRO A 58 -1.52 21.35 -1.13
CA PRO A 58 -1.39 22.20 0.05
C PRO A 58 -2.71 22.93 0.23
N VAL A 59 -3.49 22.54 1.23
CA VAL A 59 -4.71 23.24 1.61
C VAL A 59 -4.27 24.66 1.95
N PRO A 60 -4.77 25.70 1.25
CA PRO A 60 -4.48 27.07 1.64
C PRO A 60 -5.09 27.26 3.02
N VAL A 61 -4.27 27.21 4.06
CA VAL A 61 -4.69 27.59 5.41
C VAL A 61 -5.13 29.05 5.28
N PRO A 62 -6.41 29.40 5.56
CA PRO A 62 -6.81 30.78 5.55
C PRO A 62 -6.02 31.45 6.66
N VAL A 63 -4.94 32.14 6.31
CA VAL A 63 -4.22 33.01 7.22
C VAL A 63 -5.24 34.08 7.57
N ARG A 64 -5.90 33.92 8.73
CA ARG A 64 -6.84 34.89 9.26
C ARG A 64 -6.00 36.11 9.62
N VAL A 65 -5.79 36.98 8.65
CA VAL A 65 -5.09 38.25 8.84
C VAL A 65 -5.93 39.03 9.83
N ARG A 66 -5.55 38.97 11.11
CA ARG A 66 -6.15 39.76 12.17
C ARG A 66 -5.72 41.20 11.91
N ASN A 67 -6.51 41.89 11.09
CA ASN A 67 -6.33 43.29 10.78
C ASN A 67 -6.56 44.08 12.09
N ARG A 68 -5.49 44.43 12.78
CA ARG A 68 -5.50 45.44 13.85
C ARG A 68 -5.25 46.78 13.17
N ARG A 69 -6.31 47.43 12.72
CA ARG A 69 -6.37 48.87 12.55
C ARG A 69 -7.63 49.36 13.23
#